data_AF-A0A7J9K0G4-F1
#
_entry.id   AF-A0A7J9K0G4-F1
#
_cell.length_a   1.000
_cell.length_b   1.000
_cell.length_c   1.000
_cell.angle_alpha   90.00
_cell.angle_beta   90.00
_cell.angle_gamma   90.00
#
_symmetry.space_group_name_H-M   'P 1'
#
loop_
_entity.id
_entity.type
_entity.pdbx_description
1 polymer ?
#
loop_
_entity_poly.entity_id
_entity_poly.type
_entity_poly.pdbx_seq_one_letter_code
_entity_poly.pdbx_strand_id
1 'polypeptide(L)'
;MQFLREKKMQQTIPQPKVEDGEEVTYEVTTAAVKRSVHLFSALQSIHGHWPAENSGPMYYIPPLVMSLYITGHLNTIFSREHRKEILRYIYCHQVINLYMYVYKFSYICIKRWIDN
;
A
#
# COMPACT_ATOMS: atom_id res chain seq x y z
N MET A 1 7.87 -2.59 -0.71
CA MET A 1 7.62 -1.59 0.35
C MET A 1 8.57 -0.42 0.20
N GLN A 2 8.04 0.80 0.03
CA GLN A 2 8.82 2.04 -0.10
C GLN A 2 9.69 2.30 1.14
N PHE A 3 9.11 2.13 2.33
CA PHE A 3 9.75 2.39 3.61
C PHE A 3 11.07 1.59 3.82
N LEU A 4 11.08 0.30 3.46
CA LEU A 4 12.29 -0.52 3.55
C LEU A 4 13.38 -0.09 2.56
N ARG A 5 12.97 0.38 1.36
CA ARG A 5 13.91 0.87 0.34
C ARG A 5 14.57 2.17 0.78
N GLU A 6 13.80 3.09 1.35
CA GLU A 6 14.32 4.36 1.89
C GLU A 6 15.33 4.11 3.02
N LYS A 7 15.07 3.12 3.88
CA LYS A 7 16.00 2.67 4.92
C LYS A 7 17.17 1.84 4.42
N LYS A 8 17.22 1.52 3.11
CA LYS A 8 18.22 0.63 2.50
C LYS A 8 18.38 -0.69 3.27
N MET A 9 17.29 -1.19 3.85
CA MET A 9 17.34 -2.41 4.65
C MET A 9 17.62 -3.61 3.76
N GLN A 10 18.58 -4.42 4.17
CA GLN A 10 18.91 -5.68 3.52
C GLN A 10 18.70 -6.82 4.52
N GLN A 11 18.03 -7.87 4.07
CA GLN A 11 17.83 -9.06 4.89
C GLN A 11 19.08 -9.93 4.82
N THR A 12 19.86 -9.95 5.89
CA THR A 12 21.10 -10.73 6.00
C THR A 12 20.87 -12.13 6.57
N ILE A 13 19.74 -12.35 7.26
CA ILE A 13 19.42 -13.65 7.86
C ILE A 13 18.91 -14.58 6.75
N PRO A 14 19.54 -15.75 6.53
CA PRO A 14 19.12 -16.72 5.54
C PRO A 14 17.66 -17.12 5.72
N GLN A 15 16.95 -17.34 4.62
CA GLN A 15 15.58 -17.83 4.68
C GLN A 15 15.62 -19.33 5.02
N PRO A 16 15.01 -19.76 6.14
CA PRO A 16 14.80 -21.19 6.37
C PRO A 16 13.84 -21.72 5.30
N LYS A 17 14.19 -22.86 4.71
CA LYS A 17 13.32 -23.61 3.79
C LYS A 17 12.83 -24.85 4.54
N VAL A 18 11.54 -25.14 4.41
CA VAL A 18 10.90 -26.33 4.97
C VAL A 18 10.08 -26.90 3.83
N GLU A 19 10.29 -28.17 3.50
CA GLU A 19 9.52 -28.87 2.49
C GLU A 19 8.22 -29.42 3.07
N ASP A 20 7.27 -29.76 2.19
CA ASP A 20 5.95 -30.22 2.61
C ASP A 20 6.07 -31.62 3.25
N GLY A 21 5.66 -31.75 4.52
CA GLY A 21 5.80 -32.98 5.31
C GLY A 21 7.06 -33.10 6.17
N GLU A 22 7.98 -32.12 6.14
CA GLU A 22 9.11 -32.06 7.07
C GLU A 22 8.67 -31.59 8.47
N GLU A 23 9.26 -32.18 9.52
CA GLU A 23 9.03 -31.75 10.89
C GLU A 23 9.70 -30.40 11.17
N VAL A 24 8.93 -29.42 11.64
CA VAL A 24 9.43 -28.07 11.94
C VAL A 24 10.24 -28.12 13.24
N THR A 25 11.56 -28.02 13.12
CA THR A 25 12.45 -28.01 14.29
C THR A 25 12.50 -26.66 15.00
N TYR A 26 13.01 -26.66 16.23
CA TYR A 26 13.20 -25.46 17.04
C TYR A 26 14.19 -24.48 16.39
N GLU A 27 15.24 -24.98 15.76
CA GLU A 27 16.27 -24.16 15.10
C GLU A 27 15.70 -23.43 13.88
N VAL A 28 14.92 -24.14 13.07
CA VAL A 28 14.22 -23.60 11.90
C VAL A 28 13.25 -22.51 12.34
N THR A 29 12.45 -22.78 13.37
CA THR A 29 11.50 -21.82 13.94
C THR A 29 12.22 -20.58 14.47
N THR A 30 13.31 -20.78 15.21
CA THR A 30 14.11 -19.68 15.79
C THR A 30 14.73 -18.82 14.69
N ALA A 31 15.25 -19.43 13.62
CA ALA A 31 15.79 -18.72 12.47
C ALA A 31 14.71 -17.90 11.76
N ALA A 32 13.52 -18.49 11.55
CA ALA A 32 12.38 -17.81 10.94
C ALA A 32 11.92 -16.60 11.75
N VAL A 33 11.75 -16.77 13.08
CA VAL A 33 11.33 -15.69 13.99
C VAL A 33 12.37 -14.58 14.02
N LYS A 34 13.67 -14.89 14.16
CA LYS A 34 14.74 -13.88 14.13
C LYS A 34 14.72 -13.08 12.82
N ARG A 35 14.53 -13.76 11.69
CA ARG A 35 14.43 -13.12 10.37
C ARG A 35 13.22 -12.19 10.27
N SER A 36 12.07 -12.62 10.78
CA SER A 36 10.82 -11.84 10.79
C SER A 36 10.92 -10.63 11.72
N VAL A 37 11.47 -10.80 12.92
CA VAL A 37 11.68 -9.70 13.87
C VAL A 37 12.66 -8.67 13.31
N HIS A 38 13.74 -9.12 12.64
CA HIS A 38 14.67 -8.20 11.98
C HIS A 38 13.98 -7.36 10.89
N LEU A 39 13.12 -7.99 10.08
CA LEU A 39 12.32 -7.29 9.07
C LEU A 39 11.31 -6.33 9.70
N PHE A 40 10.57 -6.78 10.72
CA PHE A 40 9.52 -6.00 11.35
C PHE A 40 10.09 -4.80 12.12
N SER A 41 11.23 -4.97 12.79
CA SER A 41 11.95 -3.88 13.46
C SER A 41 12.38 -2.81 12.47
N ALA A 42 12.83 -3.20 11.27
CA ALA A 42 13.18 -2.24 10.22
C ALA A 42 11.97 -1.43 9.71
N LEU A 43 10.75 -1.94 9.83
CA LEU A 43 9.52 -1.23 9.48
C LEU A 43 9.10 -0.18 10.52
N GLN A 44 9.70 -0.14 11.71
CA GLN A 44 9.33 0.83 12.74
C GLN A 44 9.68 2.26 12.32
N SER A 45 8.80 3.22 12.53
CA SER A 45 9.05 4.64 12.26
C SER A 45 10.03 5.23 13.25
N ILE A 46 10.54 6.44 12.95
CA ILE A 46 11.39 7.20 13.87
C ILE A 46 10.69 7.55 15.18
N HIS A 47 9.35 7.49 15.20
CA HIS A 47 8.52 7.75 16.38
C HIS A 47 8.08 6.46 17.08
N GLY A 48 8.60 5.30 16.66
CA GLY A 48 8.34 4.02 17.31
C GLY A 48 7.06 3.30 16.87
N HIS A 49 6.22 3.89 16.02
CA HIS A 49 5.01 3.24 15.49
C HIS A 49 5.30 2.47 14.20
N TRP A 50 4.40 1.56 13.79
CA TRP A 50 4.50 0.86 12.52
C TRP A 50 3.51 1.45 11.51
N PRO A 51 3.98 2.10 10.43
CA PRO A 51 3.09 2.56 9.37
C PRO A 51 2.48 1.33 8.68
N ALA A 52 1.16 1.30 8.61
CA ALA A 52 0.40 0.28 7.93
C ALA A 52 -0.48 0.91 6.86
N GLU A 53 -0.68 0.19 5.77
CA GLU A 53 -1.73 0.53 4.82
C GLU A 53 -3.08 0.20 5.47
N ASN A 54 -3.84 1.23 5.82
CA ASN A 54 -5.23 1.08 6.19
C ASN A 54 -6.11 1.37 4.97
N SER A 55 -6.06 0.48 3.98
CA SER A 55 -6.93 0.54 2.81
C SER A 55 -8.24 -0.18 3.10
N GLY A 56 -9.33 0.58 3.14
CA GLY A 56 -10.68 0.04 3.20
C GLY A 56 -11.33 0.04 1.81
N PRO A 57 -12.65 0.24 1.73
CA PRO A 57 -13.32 0.36 0.46
C PRO A 57 -13.00 1.70 -0.20
N MET A 58 -13.01 1.74 -1.53
CA MET A 58 -12.53 2.86 -2.37
C MET A 58 -13.44 4.11 -2.34
N TYR A 59 -14.19 4.35 -1.26
CA TYR A 59 -15.11 5.48 -1.14
C TYR A 59 -14.48 6.74 -0.54
N TYR A 60 -13.27 6.71 0.03
CA TYR A 60 -12.66 7.90 0.63
C TYR A 60 -12.05 8.86 -0.39
N ILE A 61 -11.41 8.32 -1.44
CA ILE A 61 -10.70 9.11 -2.43
C ILE A 61 -11.64 9.97 -3.29
N PRO A 62 -12.78 9.45 -3.81
CA PRO A 62 -13.64 10.25 -4.69
C PRO A 62 -14.22 11.52 -4.04
N PRO A 63 -14.81 11.48 -2.82
CA PRO A 63 -15.30 12.68 -2.14
C PRO A 63 -14.20 13.69 -1.80
N LEU A 64 -13.00 13.21 -1.43
CA LEU A 64 -11.85 14.09 -1.15
C LEU A 64 -11.41 14.82 -2.42
N VAL A 65 -11.30 14.10 -3.53
CA VAL A 65 -10.95 14.65 -4.84
C VAL A 65 -11.97 15.70 -5.29
N MET A 66 -13.27 15.42 -5.16
CA MET A 66 -14.34 16.37 -5.49
C MET A 66 -14.27 17.64 -4.63
N SER A 67 -14.06 17.49 -3.32
CA SER A 67 -14.00 18.62 -2.38
C SER A 67 -12.79 19.53 -2.66
N LEU A 68 -11.62 18.94 -2.91
CA LEU A 68 -10.41 19.69 -3.23
C LEU A 68 -10.50 20.39 -4.59
N TYR A 69 -11.24 19.81 -5.54
CA TYR A 69 -11.53 20.45 -6.81
C TYR A 69 -12.43 21.66 -6.64
N ILE A 70 -13.57 21.50 -5.97
CA ILE A 70 -14.55 22.58 -5.72
C ILE A 70 -13.90 23.74 -4.98
N THR A 71 -13.01 23.44 -4.03
CA THR A 71 -12.31 24.47 -3.25
C THR A 71 -11.06 25.03 -3.96
N GLY A 72 -10.66 24.52 -5.12
CA GLY A 72 -9.50 25.01 -5.87
C GLY A 72 -8.13 24.62 -5.29
N HIS A 73 -8.07 23.75 -4.27
CA HIS A 73 -6.82 23.37 -3.59
C HIS A 73 -6.14 22.14 -4.19
N LEU A 74 -6.66 21.68 -5.31
CA LEU A 74 -6.37 20.34 -5.77
C LEU A 74 -4.91 20.10 -6.13
N ASN A 75 -4.37 20.96 -7.00
CA ASN A 75 -2.99 20.87 -7.46
C ASN A 75 -2.00 21.29 -6.36
N THR A 76 -2.48 21.95 -5.30
CA THR A 76 -1.70 22.30 -4.12
C THR A 76 -1.52 21.11 -3.19
N ILE A 77 -2.57 20.30 -3.00
CA ILE A 77 -2.55 19.13 -2.11
C ILE A 77 -2.05 17.87 -2.82
N PHE A 78 -2.49 17.63 -4.06
CA PHE A 78 -2.06 16.48 -4.85
C PHE A 78 -0.99 16.87 -5.87
N SER A 79 0.24 16.46 -5.59
CA SER A 79 1.33 16.52 -6.55
C SER A 79 1.05 15.65 -7.78
N ARG A 80 1.90 15.75 -8.80
CA ARG A 80 1.78 14.91 -10.00
C ARG A 80 1.92 13.41 -9.66
N GLU A 81 2.78 13.10 -8.70
CA GLU A 81 3.04 11.75 -8.20
C GLU A 81 1.82 11.21 -7.44
N HIS A 82 1.19 12.02 -6.59
CA HIS A 82 -0.07 11.65 -5.93
C HIS A 82 -1.15 11.29 -6.95
N ARG A 83 -1.37 12.14 -7.97
CA ARG A 83 -2.37 11.88 -9.02
C ARG A 83 -2.08 10.61 -9.80
N LYS A 84 -0.81 10.39 -10.18
CA LYS A 84 -0.38 9.17 -10.88
C LYS A 84 -0.63 7.92 -10.05
N GLU A 85 -0.34 7.97 -8.75
CA GLU A 85 -0.51 6.83 -7.85
C GLU A 85 -1.98 6.56 -7.52
N ILE A 86 -2.80 7.61 -7.36
CA ILE A 86 -4.26 7.50 -7.23
C ILE A 86 -4.86 6.81 -8.46
N LEU A 87 -4.44 7.20 -9.68
CA LEU A 87 -4.87 6.52 -10.91
C LEU A 87 -4.45 5.05 -10.94
N ARG A 88 -3.18 4.76 -10.59
CA ARG A 88 -2.65 3.40 -10.55
C ARG A 88 -3.45 2.54 -9.57
N TYR A 89 -3.71 3.07 -8.37
CA TYR A 89 -4.48 2.39 -7.34
C TYR A 89 -5.89 2.08 -7.82
N ILE A 90 -6.60 3.06 -8.37
CA ILE A 90 -7.95 2.85 -8.91
C ILE A 90 -7.90 1.78 -10.01
N TYR A 91 -7.01 1.91 -10.98
CA TYR A 91 -6.88 0.95 -12.09
C TYR A 91 -6.65 -0.49 -11.61
N CYS A 92 -5.73 -0.70 -10.66
CA CYS A 92 -5.43 -2.02 -10.11
C CYS A 92 -6.64 -2.66 -9.42
N HIS A 93 -7.50 -1.86 -8.79
CA HIS A 93 -8.64 -2.34 -8.01
C HIS A 93 -9.96 -2.38 -8.80
N GLN A 94 -9.99 -1.89 -10.04
CA GLN A 94 -11.16 -1.96 -10.92
C GLN A 94 -11.48 -3.38 -11.42
N VAL A 95 -10.47 -4.26 -11.46
CA VAL A 95 -10.61 -5.61 -12.02
C VAL A 95 -11.20 -6.59 -10.98
N ILE A 96 -11.17 -6.24 -9.70
CA ILE A 96 -11.67 -7.06 -8.60
C ILE A 96 -12.86 -6.33 -7.96
N ASN A 97 -14.07 -6.49 -8.52
CA ASN A 97 -15.34 -6.70 -7.78
C ASN A 97 -16.62 -6.38 -8.57
N LEU A 98 -17.60 -7.25 -8.35
CA LEU A 98 -18.96 -7.33 -8.89
C LEU A 98 -19.92 -6.21 -8.42
N TYR A 99 -19.43 -5.05 -7.96
CA TYR A 99 -20.26 -3.94 -7.45
C TYR A 99 -20.14 -2.71 -8.36
N MET A 100 -20.74 -2.80 -9.54
CA MET A 100 -20.39 -1.94 -10.69
C MET A 100 -20.94 -0.49 -10.65
N TYR A 101 -21.78 -0.09 -9.69
CA TYR A 101 -22.45 1.22 -9.75
C TYR A 101 -21.68 2.39 -9.11
N VAL A 102 -21.13 2.22 -7.90
CA VAL A 102 -20.39 3.30 -7.21
C VAL A 102 -18.99 3.51 -7.80
N TYR A 103 -18.34 2.43 -8.23
CA TYR A 103 -16.97 2.45 -8.72
C TYR A 103 -16.85 2.99 -10.15
N LYS A 104 -17.86 2.78 -11.00
CA LYS A 104 -17.86 3.25 -12.39
C LYS A 104 -18.08 4.76 -12.50
N PHE A 105 -18.96 5.33 -11.66
CA PHE A 105 -19.11 6.77 -11.54
C PHE A 105 -17.82 7.43 -11.02
N SER A 106 -17.24 6.87 -9.96
CA SER A 106 -15.98 7.36 -9.38
C SER A 106 -14.82 7.33 -10.38
N TYR A 107 -14.65 6.25 -11.15
CA TYR A 107 -13.59 6.19 -12.16
C TYR A 107 -13.80 7.14 -13.33
N ILE A 108 -15.01 7.24 -13.88
CA ILE A 108 -15.27 8.13 -15.00
C ILE A 108 -15.06 9.59 -14.58
N CYS A 109 -15.53 9.96 -13.38
CA CYS A 109 -15.31 11.30 -12.83
C CYS A 109 -13.83 11.58 -12.55
N ILE A 110 -13.09 10.63 -11.96
CA ILE A 110 -11.67 10.83 -11.63
C ILE A 110 -10.78 10.82 -12.88
N LYS A 111 -11.01 9.90 -13.83
CA LYS A 111 -10.20 9.79 -15.05
C LYS A 111 -10.32 11.02 -15.93
N ARG A 112 -11.55 11.50 -16.15
CA ARG A 112 -11.83 12.70 -16.94
C ARG A 112 -11.30 13.99 -16.31
N TRP A 113 -10.86 13.91 -15.05
CA TRP A 113 -10.43 15.02 -14.22
C TRP A 113 -8.91 15.03 -13.96
N ILE A 114 -8.20 13.90 -14.13
CA ILE A 114 -6.71 13.88 -14.10
C ILE A 114 -6.10 14.19 -15.47
N ASP A 115 -6.86 13.99 -16.57
CA ASP A 115 -6.41 14.27 -17.94
C ASP A 115 -6.55 15.76 -18.36
N ASN A 116 -7.11 16.64 -17.50
CA ASN A 116 -7.10 18.12 -17.64
C ASN A 116 -6.07 18.74 -16.70
#